data_AF-A0A1I8NKN6-F1
#
_entry.id   AF-A0A1I8NKN6-F1
#
_cell.length_a   1.000
_cell.length_b   1.000
_cell.length_c   1.000
_cell.angle_alpha   90.00
_cell.angle_beta   90.00
_cell.angle_gamma   90.00
#
_symmetry.space_group_name_H-M   'P 1'
#
loop_
_entity.id
_entity.type
_entity.pdbx_description
1 polymer ?
#
loop_
_entity_poly.entity_id
_entity_poly.type
_entity_poly.pdbx_seq_one_letter_code
_entity_poly.pdbx_strand_id
1 'polypeptide(L)'
;MARYIVEISADEISQSAACLQENNLTKNELLEILDSIRAGAKEVDSRVKCHTHCLMKSFGHLDENGKFDPQSIGDGTDLSDIGMADLEKCYEEYQASDDKCEYAYCVITTMENVE
;
A
#
# COMPACT_ATOMS: atom_id res chain seq x y z
N MET A 1 26.47 -17.84 -4.31
CA MET A 1 25.64 -16.69 -4.74
C MET A 1 24.19 -17.13 -4.67
N ALA A 2 23.54 -16.95 -3.52
CA ALA A 2 22.13 -17.26 -3.38
C ALA A 2 21.34 -16.12 -4.05
N ARG A 3 20.64 -16.43 -5.15
CA ARG A 3 19.62 -15.55 -5.69
C ARG A 3 18.47 -15.55 -4.70
N TYR A 4 18.22 -14.43 -4.04
CA TYR A 4 16.98 -14.19 -3.32
C TYR A 4 15.88 -14.05 -4.38
N ILE A 5 15.28 -15.17 -4.77
CA ILE A 5 14.00 -15.14 -5.47
C ILE A 5 13.01 -14.91 -4.34
N VAL A 6 12.48 -13.69 -4.23
CA VAL A 6 11.27 -13.47 -3.45
C VAL A 6 10.22 -14.36 -4.10
N GLU A 7 9.82 -15.44 -3.43
CA GLU A 7 8.72 -16.30 -3.88
C GLU A 7 7.43 -15.51 -3.69
N ILE A 8 7.14 -14.61 -4.63
CA ILE A 8 5.82 -13.99 -4.73
C ILE A 8 4.87 -15.12 -5.13
N SER A 9 3.88 -15.39 -4.29
CA SER A 9 2.92 -16.47 -4.50
C SER A 9 2.08 -16.21 -5.75
N ALA A 10 1.57 -17.27 -6.37
CA ALA A 10 0.64 -17.16 -7.50
C ALA A 10 -0.62 -16.36 -7.11
N ASP A 11 -1.02 -16.44 -5.84
CA ASP A 11 -2.15 -15.73 -5.28
C ASP A 11 -1.88 -14.22 -5.23
N GLU A 12 -0.71 -13.79 -4.76
CA GLU A 12 -0.32 -12.37 -4.76
C GLU A 12 -0.25 -11.79 -6.18
N ILE A 13 0.25 -12.57 -7.15
CA ILE A 13 0.27 -12.17 -8.56
C ILE A 13 -1.16 -12.00 -9.09
N SER A 14 -2.07 -12.93 -8.77
CA SER A 14 -3.46 -12.88 -9.19
C SER A 14 -4.21 -11.72 -8.55
N GLN A 15 -3.99 -11.46 -7.27
CA GLN A 15 -4.62 -10.35 -6.54
C GLN A 15 -4.12 -8.99 -7.06
N SER A 16 -2.83 -8.85 -7.34
CA SER A 16 -2.27 -7.66 -7.98
C SER A 16 -2.88 -7.40 -9.36
N ALA A 17 -3.04 -8.43 -10.19
CA ALA A 17 -3.68 -8.31 -11.49
C ALA A 17 -5.15 -7.86 -11.39
N ALA A 18 -5.91 -8.41 -10.44
CA ALA A 18 -7.29 -8.01 -10.19
C ALA A 18 -7.38 -6.53 -9.77
N CYS A 19 -6.52 -6.09 -8.84
CA CYS A 19 -6.50 -4.72 -8.37
C CYS A 19 -6.08 -3.72 -9.46
N LEU A 20 -5.22 -4.11 -10.41
CA LEU A 20 -4.90 -3.28 -11.58
C LEU A 20 -6.15 -3.09 -12.46
N GLN A 21 -6.86 -4.18 -12.74
CA GLN A 21 -8.05 -4.16 -13.57
C GLN A 21 -9.17 -3.33 -12.94
N GLU A 22 -9.44 -3.49 -11.64
CA GLU A 22 -10.48 -2.75 -10.92
C GLU A 22 -10.24 -1.24 -10.96
N ASN A 23 -8.97 -0.81 -10.92
CA ASN A 23 -8.59 0.59 -10.87
C ASN A 23 -8.25 1.20 -12.25
N ASN A 24 -8.56 0.49 -13.34
CA ASN A 24 -8.25 0.93 -14.71
C ASN A 24 -6.78 1.35 -14.88
N LEU A 25 -5.88 0.53 -14.35
CA LEU A 25 -4.43 0.69 -14.48
C LEU A 25 -3.85 -0.47 -15.27
N THR A 26 -2.98 -0.14 -16.21
CA THR A 26 -2.05 -1.12 -16.77
C THR A 26 -0.82 -1.24 -15.88
N LYS A 27 -0.12 -2.38 -16.01
CA LYS A 27 1.17 -2.58 -15.33
C LYS A 27 2.19 -1.49 -15.69
N ASN A 28 2.21 -1.05 -16.94
CA ASN A 28 3.16 -0.03 -17.39
C ASN A 28 2.86 1.34 -16.78
N GLU A 29 1.58 1.75 -16.75
CA GLU A 29 1.18 2.99 -16.07
C GLU A 29 1.55 2.96 -14.59
N LEU A 30 1.32 1.84 -13.89
CA LEU A 30 1.73 1.69 -12.50
C LEU A 30 3.24 1.90 -12.34
N LEU A 31 4.06 1.26 -13.18
CA LEU A 31 5.53 1.41 -13.13
C LEU A 31 5.97 2.86 -13.39
N GLU A 32 5.39 3.54 -14.37
CA GLU A 32 5.70 4.94 -14.69
C GLU A 32 5.35 5.89 -13.54
N ILE A 33 4.23 5.64 -12.86
CA ILE A 33 3.81 6.43 -11.70
C ILE A 33 4.75 6.17 -10.51
N LEU A 34 5.11 4.90 -10.25
CA LEU A 34 6.06 4.55 -9.20
C LEU A 34 7.44 5.18 -9.43
N ASP A 35 7.92 5.19 -10.68
CA ASP A 35 9.18 5.86 -11.03
C ASP A 35 9.08 7.38 -10.84
N SER A 36 7.91 7.97 -11.11
CA SER A 36 7.66 9.40 -10.84
C SER A 36 7.63 9.72 -9.35
N ILE A 37 7.03 8.86 -8.52
CA ILE A 37 7.05 8.98 -7.05
C ILE A 37 8.49 8.92 -6.54
N ARG A 38 9.29 7.96 -7.00
CA ARG A 38 10.73 7.85 -6.65
C ARG A 38 11.53 9.07 -7.08
N ALA A 39 11.13 9.72 -8.17
CA ALA A 39 11.73 10.97 -8.63
C ALA A 39 11.25 12.22 -7.84
N GLY A 40 10.37 12.05 -6.85
CA GLY A 40 9.88 13.12 -5.98
C GLY A 40 8.59 13.80 -6.45
N ALA A 41 7.75 13.11 -7.22
CA ALA A 41 6.43 13.61 -7.57
C ALA A 41 5.60 13.89 -6.30
N LYS A 42 5.02 15.09 -6.23
CA LYS A 42 4.19 15.53 -5.09
C LYS A 42 2.74 15.08 -5.20
N GLU A 43 2.28 14.90 -6.43
CA GLU A 43 0.91 14.48 -6.75
C GLU A 43 0.97 13.06 -7.30
N VAL A 44 0.09 12.21 -6.79
CA VAL A 44 0.01 10.81 -7.17
C VAL A 44 -1.38 10.52 -7.70
N ASP A 45 -1.44 9.80 -8.82
CA ASP A 45 -2.69 9.41 -9.46
C ASP A 45 -3.60 8.67 -8.46
N SER A 46 -4.85 9.13 -8.33
CA SER A 46 -5.82 8.53 -7.40
C SER A 46 -6.08 7.06 -7.67
N ARG A 47 -5.95 6.60 -8.93
CA ARG A 47 -6.07 5.18 -9.30
C ARG A 47 -4.99 4.34 -8.62
N VAL A 48 -3.78 4.87 -8.47
CA VAL A 48 -2.68 4.18 -7.78
C VAL A 48 -2.94 4.11 -6.28
N LYS A 49 -3.47 5.19 -5.69
CA LYS A 49 -3.88 5.18 -4.29
C LYS A 49 -4.98 4.13 -4.02
N CYS A 50 -5.96 4.03 -4.92
CA CYS A 50 -7.00 3.01 -4.81
C CYS A 50 -6.51 1.59 -5.12
N HIS A 51 -5.52 1.45 -6.00
CA HIS A 51 -4.82 0.19 -6.21
C HIS A 51 -4.13 -0.29 -4.93
N THR A 52 -3.47 0.61 -4.18
CA THR A 52 -2.90 0.31 -2.85
C THR A 52 -3.96 -0.17 -1.87
N HIS A 53 -5.11 0.52 -1.77
CA HIS A 53 -6.22 0.07 -0.92
C HIS A 53 -6.68 -1.35 -1.26
N CYS A 54 -6.86 -1.64 -2.55
CA CYS A 54 -7.27 -2.96 -3.02
C CYS A 54 -6.26 -4.05 -2.64
N LEU A 55 -4.95 -3.79 -2.79
CA LEU A 55 -3.89 -4.71 -2.41
C LEU A 55 -3.88 -4.97 -0.90
N MET A 56 -3.86 -3.91 -0.10
CA MET A 56 -3.86 -4.05 1.37
C MET A 56 -5.07 -4.85 1.86
N LYS A 57 -6.25 -4.61 1.27
CA LYS A 57 -7.44 -5.39 1.59
C LYS A 57 -7.31 -6.85 1.17
N SER A 58 -6.79 -7.12 -0.03
CA SER A 58 -6.67 -8.47 -0.57
C SER A 58 -5.68 -9.33 0.22
N PHE A 59 -4.62 -8.71 0.73
CA PHE A 59 -3.63 -9.35 1.61
C PHE A 59 -4.08 -9.46 3.08
N GLY A 60 -5.26 -8.91 3.42
CA GLY A 60 -5.78 -8.95 4.79
C GLY A 60 -5.10 -7.96 5.73
N HIS A 61 -4.47 -6.91 5.20
CA HIS A 61 -3.86 -5.84 6.00
C HIS A 61 -4.84 -4.78 6.51
N LEU A 62 -6.07 -4.82 6.01
CA LEU A 62 -7.15 -3.96 6.46
C LEU A 62 -8.21 -4.79 7.20
N ASP A 63 -8.70 -4.27 8.31
CA ASP A 63 -9.83 -4.83 9.05
C ASP A 63 -11.15 -4.68 8.27
N GLU A 64 -12.25 -5.18 8.86
CA GLU A 64 -13.59 -5.10 8.26
C GLU A 64 -14.08 -3.66 8.02
N ASN A 65 -13.50 -2.69 8.73
CA ASN A 65 -13.80 -1.26 8.58
C ASN A 65 -12.88 -0.57 7.56
N GLY A 66 -11.92 -1.29 6.97
CA GLY A 66 -10.92 -0.74 6.05
C GLY A 66 -9.76 -0.03 6.74
N LYS A 67 -9.58 -0.25 8.05
CA LYS A 67 -8.49 0.31 8.86
C LYS A 67 -7.30 -0.63 8.85
N PHE A 68 -6.09 -0.08 8.85
CA PHE A 68 -4.88 -0.88 8.90
C PHE A 68 -4.82 -1.68 10.22
N ASP A 69 -4.57 -2.99 10.11
CA ASP A 69 -4.32 -3.88 11.23
C ASP A 69 -2.81 -4.13 11.34
N PRO A 70 -2.11 -3.55 12.34
CA PRO A 70 -0.69 -3.77 12.53
C PRO A 70 -0.33 -5.25 12.73
N GLN A 71 -1.24 -6.07 13.27
CA GLN A 71 -0.96 -7.49 13.52
C GLN A 71 -0.96 -8.33 12.23
N SER A 72 -1.47 -7.77 11.13
CA SER A 72 -1.53 -8.44 9.83
C SER A 72 -0.19 -8.48 9.09
N ILE A 73 0.73 -7.55 9.40
CA ILE A 73 2.05 -7.55 8.80
C ILE A 73 2.88 -8.53 9.64
N GLY A 74 3.24 -9.66 9.04
CA GLY A 74 3.89 -10.76 9.75
C GLY A 74 5.22 -10.38 10.41
N ASP A 75 5.71 -11.26 11.28
CA ASP A 75 6.86 -11.09 12.19
C ASP A 75 8.20 -10.62 11.55
N GLY A 76 8.28 -10.52 10.22
CA GLY A 76 9.47 -10.09 9.47
C GLY A 76 9.54 -8.59 9.17
N THR A 77 8.48 -7.82 9.38
CA THR A 77 8.49 -6.36 9.22
C THR A 77 8.55 -5.72 10.60
N ASP A 78 9.64 -5.00 10.85
CA ASP A 78 9.77 -4.25 12.10
C ASP A 78 8.86 -3.02 12.06
N LEU A 79 7.66 -3.16 12.64
CA LEU A 79 6.72 -2.06 12.79
C LEU A 79 7.17 -1.04 13.85
N SER A 80 8.24 -1.31 14.62
CA SER A 80 8.75 -0.34 15.59
C SER A 80 9.44 0.85 14.93
N ASP A 81 9.93 0.67 13.70
CA ASP A 81 10.43 1.76 12.85
C ASP A 81 9.31 2.48 12.10
N ILE A 82 8.16 1.82 11.90
CA ILE A 82 6.95 2.48 11.41
C ILE A 82 6.48 3.40 12.54
N GLY A 83 6.72 4.69 12.37
CA GLY A 83 6.31 5.70 13.33
C GLY A 83 4.82 5.53 13.64
N MET A 84 4.49 4.97 14.79
CA MET A 84 3.08 4.81 15.22
C MET A 84 2.35 6.17 15.23
N ALA A 85 3.09 7.26 15.44
CA ALA A 85 2.60 8.63 15.31
C ALA A 85 2.21 9.00 13.86
N ASP A 86 2.92 8.49 12.85
CA ASP A 86 2.60 8.72 11.43
C ASP A 86 1.39 7.89 11.00
N LEU A 87 1.27 6.65 11.47
CA LEU A 87 0.05 5.85 11.31
C LEU A 87 -1.16 6.50 11.99
N GLU A 88 -0.98 7.01 13.22
CA GLU A 88 -2.00 7.75 13.96
C GLU A 88 -2.41 9.01 13.21
N LYS A 89 -1.46 9.74 12.61
CA LYS A 89 -1.77 10.90 11.77
C LYS A 89 -2.61 10.53 10.55
N CYS A 90 -2.25 9.47 9.81
CA CYS A 90 -3.06 8.97 8.70
C CYS A 90 -4.47 8.58 9.18
N TYR A 91 -4.56 7.95 10.35
CA TYR A 91 -5.84 7.61 10.95
C TYR A 91 -6.65 8.87 11.29
N GLU A 92 -6.08 9.86 11.99
CA GLU A 92 -6.78 11.09 12.36
C GLU A 92 -7.27 11.89 11.16
N GLU A 93 -6.46 11.96 10.10
CA GLU A 93 -6.75 12.72 8.88
C GLU A 93 -7.87 12.08 8.06
N TYR A 94 -7.92 10.74 8.01
CA TYR A 94 -8.83 10.01 7.11
C TYR A 94 -9.91 9.18 7.83
N GLN A 95 -9.93 9.06 9.16
CA GLN A 95 -10.92 8.25 9.90
C GLN A 95 -12.37 8.68 9.68
N ALA A 96 -12.59 9.95 9.32
CA ALA A 96 -13.91 10.51 9.02
C ALA A 96 -14.16 10.68 7.51
N SER A 97 -13.19 10.29 6.68
CA SER A 97 -13.25 10.38 5.23
C SER A 97 -13.80 9.10 4.61
N ASP A 98 -14.58 9.24 3.55
CA ASP A 98 -14.94 8.12 2.68
C ASP A 98 -13.80 7.75 1.70
N ASP A 99 -12.72 8.52 1.69
CA ASP A 99 -11.55 8.32 0.83
C ASP A 99 -10.59 7.26 1.39
N LYS A 100 -11.02 6.01 1.26
CA LYS A 100 -10.26 4.82 1.67
C LYS A 100 -8.95 4.64 0.89
N CYS A 101 -8.86 5.25 -0.29
CA CYS A 101 -7.69 5.21 -1.15
C CYS A 101 -6.57 6.08 -0.59
N GLU A 102 -6.90 7.32 -0.20
CA GLU A 102 -5.95 8.22 0.45
C GLU A 102 -5.48 7.67 1.79
N TYR A 103 -6.38 7.08 2.59
CA TYR A 103 -5.98 6.43 3.84
C TYR A 103 -4.96 5.30 3.62
N ALA A 104 -5.26 4.35 2.73
CA ALA A 104 -4.36 3.24 2.43
C ALA A 104 -3.02 3.72 1.86
N TYR A 105 -3.05 4.74 1.00
CA TYR A 105 -1.85 5.35 0.45
C TYR A 105 -1.02 6.06 1.52
N CYS A 106 -1.66 6.83 2.42
CA CYS A 106 -0.99 7.44 3.56
C CYS A 106 -0.28 6.37 4.39
N VAL A 107 -1.00 5.31 4.79
CA VAL A 107 -0.43 4.19 5.57
C VAL A 107 0.79 3.58 4.89
N ILE A 108 0.72 3.19 3.61
CA ILE A 108 1.88 2.55 2.96
C ILE A 108 3.08 3.50 2.86
N THR A 109 2.86 4.79 2.60
CA THR A 109 3.97 5.77 2.50
C THR A 109 4.65 5.99 3.85
N THR A 110 3.94 5.86 4.97
CA THR A 110 4.57 5.92 6.30
C THR A 110 5.50 4.72 6.56
N MET A 111 5.27 3.60 5.89
CA MET A 111 6.13 2.41 5.99
C MET A 111 7.39 2.50 5.14
N GLU A 112 7.37 3.30 4.07
CA GLU A 112 8.51 3.47 3.15
C GLU A 112 9.47 4.61 3.58
N ASN A 113 9.09 5.46 4.54
CA ASN A 113 9.92 6.54 5.07
C ASN A 113 10.87 6.09 6.21
N VAL A 114 11.03 4.79 6.40
CA VAL A 114 12.00 4.23 7.35
C VAL A 114 13.39 4.24 6.70
N GLU A 115 14.20 5.24 7.06
CA GLU A 115 15.65 5.31 6.76
C GLU A 115 16.49 4.43 7.69
#